data_AF-A0A971K9Y2-F1
#
_entry.id   AF-A0A971K9Y2-F1
#
_cell.length_a   1.000
_cell.length_b   1.000
_cell.length_c   1.000
_cell.angle_alpha   90.00
_cell.angle_beta   90.00
_cell.angle_gamma   90.00
#
_symmetry.space_group_name_H-M   'P 1'
#
loop_
_entity.id
_entity.type
_entity.pdbx_description
1 polymer ?
#
loop_
_entity_poly.entity_id
_entity_poly.type
_entity_poly.pdbx_seq_one_letter_code
_entity_poly.pdbx_strand_id
1 'polypeptide(L)'
;MHTQHKAIALLAAITLTTFALAGCGPKEEEFTYSTGLTANGRWEGITALEHVVLCEYEGIAVPAETHDITVDAVQAQLEQLVSQYTTTEEVTDRPVQDGDTVNIDYVGSVDGVEFEGGNTGGTGVDVIIGYTSYIDDFLE
;
A
#
# COMPACT_ATOMS: atom_id res chain seq x y z
N MET A 1 -24.46 -71.85 77.92
CA MET A 1 -23.15 -72.18 78.54
C MET A 1 -22.28 -72.84 77.50
N HIS A 2 -21.08 -72.28 77.21
CA HIS A 2 -19.87 -72.90 76.59
C HIS A 2 -20.03 -73.59 75.20
N THR A 3 -19.25 -73.45 74.13
CA THR A 3 -17.87 -73.01 73.78
C THR A 3 -17.85 -72.90 72.23
N GLN A 4 -17.09 -72.04 71.53
CA GLN A 4 -15.86 -72.32 70.73
C GLN A 4 -15.66 -71.10 69.79
N HIS A 5 -14.74 -70.17 70.01
CA HIS A 5 -13.34 -70.08 69.54
C HIS A 5 -12.98 -70.59 68.11
N LYS A 6 -12.63 -69.60 67.26
CA LYS A 6 -11.58 -69.56 66.19
C LYS A 6 -11.79 -70.33 64.87
N ALA A 7 -11.74 -69.61 63.73
CA ALA A 7 -10.85 -69.85 62.57
C ALA A 7 -11.08 -68.81 61.43
N ILE A 8 -10.08 -67.99 61.08
CA ILE A 8 -9.23 -68.05 59.85
C ILE A 8 -9.97 -67.50 58.60
N ALA A 9 -9.77 -66.23 58.25
CA ALA A 9 -8.75 -65.68 57.33
C ALA A 9 -9.11 -65.80 55.84
N LEU A 10 -8.98 -64.69 55.12
CA LEU A 10 -8.10 -64.49 53.95
C LEU A 10 -8.74 -63.73 52.77
N LEU A 11 -8.07 -62.62 52.39
CA LEU A 11 -7.88 -62.04 51.05
C LEU A 11 -8.94 -61.13 50.36
N ALA A 12 -8.55 -59.85 50.27
CA ALA A 12 -8.40 -59.00 49.07
C ALA A 12 -9.59 -58.45 48.25
N ALA A 13 -9.50 -57.13 48.02
CA ALA A 13 -9.65 -56.41 46.73
C ALA A 13 -10.67 -55.24 46.72
N ILE A 14 -10.13 -54.03 46.92
CA ILE A 14 -10.40 -52.73 46.29
C ILE A 14 -11.77 -52.58 45.59
N THR A 15 -12.63 -51.71 46.13
CA THR A 15 -13.72 -51.08 45.38
C THR A 15 -13.58 -49.56 45.38
N LEU A 16 -13.74 -49.02 44.17
CA LEU A 16 -13.55 -47.66 43.70
C LEU A 16 -14.47 -46.67 44.44
N THR A 17 -13.93 -45.72 45.19
CA THR A 17 -14.70 -44.62 45.80
C THR A 17 -14.78 -43.44 44.82
N THR A 18 -15.97 -43.25 44.25
CA THR A 18 -16.39 -42.01 43.60
C THR A 18 -16.61 -40.92 44.64
N PHE A 19 -16.02 -39.74 44.43
CA PHE A 19 -16.39 -38.53 45.18
C PHE A 19 -16.65 -37.40 44.18
N ALA A 20 -17.92 -37.13 43.94
CA ALA A 20 -18.37 -35.93 43.26
C ALA A 20 -18.25 -34.75 44.23
N LEU A 21 -17.39 -33.79 43.90
CA LEU A 21 -17.38 -32.48 44.56
C LEU A 21 -18.19 -31.52 43.69
N ALA A 22 -19.44 -31.29 44.08
CA ALA A 22 -20.26 -30.20 43.56
C ALA A 22 -19.72 -28.87 44.11
N GLY A 23 -18.90 -28.19 43.32
CA GLY A 23 -18.52 -26.79 43.56
C GLY A 23 -19.59 -25.86 43.01
N CYS A 24 -20.34 -25.20 43.90
CA CYS A 24 -21.20 -24.08 43.55
C CYS A 24 -20.34 -22.81 43.50
N GLY A 25 -19.71 -22.54 42.35
CA GLY A 25 -19.16 -21.23 42.00
C GLY A 25 -20.15 -20.46 41.13
N PRO A 26 -20.05 -19.13 41.00
CA PRO A 26 -20.79 -18.41 39.97
C PRO A 26 -20.45 -19.07 38.63
N LYS A 27 -21.48 -19.50 37.89
CA LYS A 27 -21.27 -20.11 36.57
C LYS A 27 -20.58 -19.06 35.71
N GLU A 28 -19.30 -19.25 35.46
CA GLU A 28 -18.62 -18.54 34.40
C GLU A 28 -19.34 -18.91 33.10
N GLU A 29 -20.08 -17.97 32.52
CA GLU A 29 -20.56 -18.12 31.16
C GLU A 29 -19.30 -18.17 30.28
N GLU A 30 -18.95 -19.37 29.79
CA GLU A 30 -17.85 -19.53 28.84
C GLU A 30 -18.11 -18.64 27.62
N PHE A 31 -17.32 -17.58 27.50
CA PHE A 31 -17.36 -16.69 26.36
C PHE A 31 -16.80 -17.44 25.14
N THR A 32 -17.68 -17.89 24.24
CA THR A 32 -17.29 -18.54 22.98
C THR A 32 -17.23 -17.50 21.87
N TYR A 33 -16.09 -17.39 21.18
CA TYR A 33 -15.88 -16.42 20.10
C TYR A 33 -16.78 -16.63 18.89
N SER A 34 -17.42 -17.79 18.79
CA SER A 34 -18.33 -18.18 17.70
C SER A 34 -19.79 -18.28 18.14
N THR A 35 -20.14 -17.79 19.34
CA THR A 35 -21.53 -17.77 19.80
C THR A 35 -22.36 -16.96 18.81
N GLY A 36 -23.38 -17.59 18.23
CA GLY A 36 -24.24 -16.97 17.21
C GLY A 36 -23.70 -17.05 15.78
N LEU A 37 -22.63 -17.80 15.50
CA LEU A 37 -22.19 -18.14 14.14
C LEU A 37 -22.57 -19.59 13.79
N THR A 38 -23.13 -19.78 12.61
CA THR A 38 -23.33 -21.09 11.96
C THR A 38 -21.99 -21.75 11.59
N ALA A 39 -22.00 -23.06 11.29
CA ALA A 39 -20.80 -23.80 10.87
C ALA A 39 -20.07 -23.22 9.64
N ASN A 40 -20.76 -22.39 8.84
CA ASN A 40 -20.21 -21.70 7.67
C ASN A 40 -19.73 -20.27 7.99
N GLY A 41 -19.60 -19.91 9.28
CA GLY A 41 -19.09 -18.61 9.73
C GLY A 41 -20.05 -17.43 9.54
N ARG A 42 -21.35 -17.69 9.31
CA ARG A 42 -22.39 -16.66 9.19
C ARG A 42 -23.20 -16.53 10.46
N TRP A 43 -23.68 -15.34 10.76
CA TRP A 43 -24.57 -15.08 11.87
C TRP A 43 -25.84 -15.94 11.79
N GLU A 44 -26.14 -16.67 12.85
CA GLU A 44 -27.32 -17.51 12.98
C GLU A 44 -28.56 -16.62 13.13
N GLY A 45 -29.58 -16.85 12.29
CA GLY A 45 -30.82 -16.08 12.33
C GLY A 45 -30.73 -14.65 11.75
N ILE A 46 -29.60 -14.25 11.18
CA ILE A 46 -29.44 -12.95 10.51
C ILE A 46 -29.12 -13.15 9.03
N THR A 47 -30.02 -12.73 8.16
CA THR A 47 -29.77 -12.66 6.72
C THR A 47 -29.46 -11.22 6.34
N ALA A 48 -28.22 -10.93 5.94
CA ALA A 48 -27.81 -9.56 5.60
C ALA A 48 -28.74 -8.89 4.56
N LEU A 49 -29.26 -9.66 3.61
CA LEU A 49 -30.21 -9.18 2.58
C LEU A 49 -31.54 -8.67 3.17
N GLU A 50 -31.99 -9.16 4.32
CA GLU A 50 -33.24 -8.71 4.97
C GLU A 50 -33.10 -7.32 5.62
N HIS A 51 -31.86 -6.86 5.83
CA HIS A 51 -31.54 -5.56 6.41
C HIS A 51 -30.99 -4.55 5.40
N VAL A 52 -30.92 -4.93 4.12
CA VAL A 52 -30.49 -4.04 3.03
C VAL A 52 -31.74 -3.51 2.33
N VAL A 53 -31.94 -2.19 2.39
CA VAL A 53 -32.94 -1.50 1.57
C VAL A 53 -32.21 -0.90 0.38
N LEU A 54 -32.36 -1.51 -0.79
CA LEU A 54 -31.87 -0.92 -2.03
C LEU A 54 -32.81 0.22 -2.43
N CYS A 55 -32.24 1.34 -2.87
CA CYS A 55 -32.99 2.35 -3.60
C CYS A 55 -33.36 1.83 -5.00
N GLU A 56 -34.34 2.47 -5.65
CA GLU A 56 -34.66 2.20 -7.05
C GLU A 56 -33.44 2.56 -7.91
N TYR A 57 -32.77 1.53 -8.45
CA TYR A 57 -31.57 1.67 -9.26
C TYR A 57 -31.86 1.40 -10.74
N GLU A 58 -33.00 0.77 -11.06
CA GLU A 58 -33.43 0.53 -12.43
C GLU A 58 -33.88 1.86 -13.05
N GLY A 59 -33.34 2.20 -14.22
CA GLY A 59 -33.71 3.42 -14.95
C GLY A 59 -32.91 4.68 -14.58
N ILE A 60 -31.88 4.59 -13.71
CA ILE A 60 -30.91 5.68 -13.57
C ILE A 60 -30.13 5.83 -14.88
N ALA A 61 -30.40 6.93 -15.60
CA ALA A 61 -29.70 7.25 -16.83
C ALA A 61 -28.25 7.63 -16.52
N VAL A 62 -27.32 6.75 -16.90
CA VAL A 62 -25.90 7.10 -16.95
C VAL A 62 -25.66 7.79 -18.29
N PRO A 63 -25.30 9.09 -18.31
CA PRO A 63 -24.98 9.75 -19.57
C PRO A 63 -23.79 9.04 -20.21
N ALA A 64 -23.91 8.73 -21.50
CA ALA A 64 -22.78 8.25 -22.27
C ALA A 64 -21.80 9.41 -22.45
N GLU A 65 -20.70 9.41 -21.72
CA GLU A 65 -19.58 10.30 -21.99
C GLU A 65 -18.73 9.66 -23.10
N THR A 66 -18.81 10.24 -24.30
CA THR A 66 -17.93 9.88 -25.40
C THR A 66 -16.71 10.79 -25.35
N HIS A 67 -15.53 10.22 -25.09
CA HIS A 67 -14.26 10.92 -25.26
C HIS A 67 -13.74 10.68 -26.67
N ASP A 68 -13.73 11.73 -27.49
CA ASP A 68 -13.07 11.72 -28.78
C ASP A 68 -11.56 11.89 -28.57
N ILE A 69 -10.79 10.89 -28.99
CA ILE A 69 -9.33 11.00 -29.01
C ILE A 69 -8.96 11.88 -30.21
N THR A 70 -8.43 13.06 -29.95
CA THR A 70 -7.93 13.96 -31.00
C THR A 70 -6.59 13.46 -31.54
N VAL A 71 -6.29 13.79 -32.80
CA VAL A 71 -4.97 13.53 -33.40
C VAL A 71 -3.87 14.20 -32.58
N ASP A 72 -4.12 15.39 -32.05
CA ASP A 72 -3.16 16.12 -31.20
C ASP A 72 -2.86 15.37 -29.89
N ALA A 73 -3.86 14.72 -29.28
CA ALA A 73 -3.65 13.92 -28.07
C ALA A 73 -2.81 12.67 -28.34
N VAL A 74 -2.92 12.09 -29.54
CA VAL A 74 -2.06 10.97 -29.99
C VAL A 74 -0.65 11.47 -30.27
N GLN A 75 -0.51 12.62 -30.93
CA GLN A 75 0.78 13.21 -31.26
C GLN A 75 1.56 13.59 -30.01
N ALA A 76 0.91 14.21 -29.02
CA ALA A 76 1.53 14.56 -27.74
C ALA A 76 2.01 13.32 -26.98
N GLN A 77 1.22 12.23 -26.98
CA GLN A 77 1.64 10.96 -26.38
C GLN A 77 2.82 10.33 -27.12
N LEU A 78 2.85 10.42 -28.45
CA LEU A 78 3.96 9.93 -29.25
C LEU A 78 5.25 10.71 -28.95
N GLU A 79 5.17 12.03 -28.91
CA GLU A 79 6.31 12.91 -28.58
C GLU A 79 6.84 12.62 -27.17
N GLN A 80 5.95 12.45 -26.19
CA GLN A 80 6.32 12.05 -24.84
C GLN A 80 6.99 10.67 -24.81
N LEU A 81 6.52 9.72 -25.63
CA LEU A 81 7.13 8.39 -25.69
C LEU A 81 8.51 8.46 -26.34
N VAL A 82 8.65 9.18 -27.45
CA VAL A 82 9.92 9.36 -28.15
C VAL A 82 10.95 10.03 -27.24
N SER A 83 10.56 11.08 -26.51
CA SER A 83 11.49 11.77 -25.59
C SER A 83 11.99 10.87 -24.45
N GLN A 84 11.18 9.91 -23.99
CA GLN A 84 11.58 8.93 -22.97
C GLN A 84 12.61 7.91 -23.46
N TYR A 85 12.69 7.66 -24.77
CA TYR A 85 13.59 6.64 -25.35
C TYR A 85 14.69 7.24 -26.22
N THR A 86 14.89 8.55 -26.18
CA THR A 86 15.99 9.22 -26.87
C THR A 86 17.33 8.85 -26.24
N THR A 87 18.35 8.71 -27.09
CA THR A 87 19.76 8.59 -26.70
C THR A 87 20.50 9.87 -27.05
N THR A 88 21.41 10.32 -26.18
CA THR A 88 22.30 11.45 -26.46
C THR A 88 23.49 10.98 -27.28
N GLU A 89 23.84 11.72 -28.33
CA GLU A 89 25.10 11.55 -29.05
C GLU A 89 26.01 12.74 -28.77
N GLU A 90 27.28 12.47 -28.48
CA GLU A 90 28.26 13.55 -28.31
C GLU A 90 28.59 14.19 -29.67
N VAL A 91 28.52 15.52 -29.70
CA VAL A 91 28.81 16.32 -30.88
C VAL A 91 30.06 17.16 -30.60
N THR A 92 31.16 16.85 -31.28
CA THR A 92 32.45 17.56 -31.12
C THR A 92 32.89 18.36 -32.35
N ASP A 93 32.22 18.13 -33.48
CA ASP A 93 32.76 18.52 -34.80
C ASP A 93 32.06 19.74 -35.42
N ARG A 94 31.17 20.38 -34.66
CA ARG A 94 30.48 21.61 -35.05
C ARG A 94 30.35 22.57 -33.85
N PRO A 95 30.20 23.88 -34.12
CA PRO A 95 29.77 24.81 -33.09
C PRO A 95 28.44 24.40 -32.46
N VAL A 96 28.28 24.82 -31.21
CA VAL A 96 27.06 24.71 -30.41
C VAL A 96 25.91 25.44 -31.13
N GLN A 97 24.72 24.85 -31.11
CA GLN A 97 23.49 25.35 -31.75
C GLN A 97 22.28 25.17 -30.82
N ASP A 98 21.19 25.86 -31.11
CA ASP A 98 19.91 25.72 -30.42
C ASP A 98 19.47 24.24 -30.34
N GLY A 99 19.10 23.80 -29.14
CA GLY A 99 18.73 22.42 -28.85
C GLY A 99 19.88 21.51 -28.43
N ASP A 100 21.14 21.95 -28.51
CA ASP A 100 22.26 21.20 -27.95
C ASP A 100 22.25 21.24 -26.42
N THR A 101 22.54 20.10 -25.80
CA THR A 101 22.80 20.02 -24.36
C THR A 101 24.30 20.20 -24.11
N VAL A 102 24.66 21.17 -23.28
CA VAL A 102 26.06 21.40 -22.87
C VAL A 102 26.16 21.41 -21.35
N ASN A 103 27.26 20.84 -20.82
CA ASN A 103 27.58 20.92 -19.40
C ASN A 103 28.45 22.15 -19.16
N ILE A 104 27.95 23.14 -18.41
CA ILE A 104 28.66 24.40 -18.14
C ILE A 104 28.97 24.55 -16.65
N ASP A 105 30.18 25.04 -16.36
CA ASP A 105 30.61 25.44 -15.02
C ASP A 105 30.84 26.96 -15.02
N TYR A 106 30.11 27.69 -14.17
CA TYR A 106 30.13 29.15 -14.14
C TYR A 106 30.21 29.71 -12.71
N VAL A 107 30.75 30.93 -12.61
CA VAL A 107 30.79 31.73 -11.39
C VAL A 107 30.27 33.13 -11.69
N GLY A 108 29.09 33.44 -11.18
CA GLY A 108 28.44 34.73 -11.27
C GLY A 108 29.00 35.71 -10.24
N SER A 109 29.33 36.92 -10.68
CA SER A 109 29.83 37.98 -9.80
C SER A 109 29.17 39.32 -10.12
N VAL A 110 29.02 40.15 -9.09
CA VAL A 110 28.61 41.55 -9.20
C VAL A 110 29.78 42.39 -8.70
N ASP A 111 30.26 43.31 -9.55
CA ASP A 111 31.44 44.15 -9.25
C ASP A 111 32.69 43.36 -8.82
N GLY A 112 32.86 42.15 -9.37
CA GLY A 112 33.98 41.26 -9.06
C GLY A 112 33.85 40.48 -7.75
N VAL A 113 32.71 40.58 -7.06
CA VAL A 113 32.38 39.77 -5.88
C VAL A 113 31.36 38.70 -6.29
N GLU A 114 31.70 37.44 -6.04
CA GLU A 114 30.78 36.33 -6.25
C GLU A 114 29.49 36.50 -5.42
N PHE A 115 28.34 36.24 -6.02
CA PHE A 115 27.05 36.30 -5.31
C PHE A 115 26.53 34.89 -4.97
N GLU A 116 25.75 34.80 -3.89
CA GLU A 116 25.18 33.55 -3.41
C GLU A 116 24.25 32.91 -4.45
N GLY A 117 24.46 31.61 -4.74
CA GLY A 117 23.70 30.88 -5.76
C GLY A 117 24.14 31.14 -7.20
N GLY A 118 25.17 31.96 -7.41
CA GLY A 118 25.73 32.25 -8.74
C GLY A 118 26.80 31.26 -9.21
N ASN A 119 27.06 30.17 -8.49
CA ASN A 119 28.19 29.30 -8.75
C ASN A 119 27.77 27.83 -8.79
N THR A 120 28.21 27.10 -9.80
CA THR A 120 28.01 25.65 -9.96
C THR A 120 28.99 24.82 -9.13
N GLY A 121 29.97 25.44 -8.49
CA GLY A 121 30.91 24.81 -7.55
C GLY A 121 31.82 23.76 -8.20
N GLY A 122 32.07 23.85 -9.51
CA GLY A 122 32.87 22.88 -10.24
C GLY A 122 32.12 21.59 -10.61
N THR A 123 30.84 21.44 -10.24
CA THR A 123 30.05 20.25 -10.63
C THR A 123 29.47 20.37 -12.02
N GLY A 124 29.42 21.60 -12.55
CA GLY A 124 28.71 21.93 -13.78
C GLY A 124 27.19 21.75 -13.68
N VAL A 125 26.49 22.19 -14.72
CA VAL A 125 25.05 21.97 -14.93
C VAL A 125 24.78 21.76 -16.40
N ASP A 126 23.89 20.81 -16.71
CA ASP A 126 23.43 20.59 -18.07
C ASP A 126 22.38 21.63 -18.45
N VAL A 127 22.63 22.37 -19.52
CA VAL A 127 21.73 23.37 -20.07
C VAL A 127 21.45 23.08 -21.54
N ILE A 128 20.25 23.43 -21.99
CA ILE A 128 19.85 23.31 -23.40
C ILE A 128 19.93 24.69 -24.02
N ILE A 129 20.76 24.83 -25.05
CA ILE A 129 21.00 26.11 -25.73
C ILE A 129 19.74 26.58 -26.45
N GLY A 130 19.47 27.89 -26.38
CA GLY A 130 18.25 28.49 -26.92
C GLY A 130 16.98 28.34 -26.05
N TYR A 131 17.07 27.73 -24.85
CA TYR A 131 15.94 27.65 -23.90
C TYR A 131 16.02 28.73 -22.81
N THR A 132 14.90 29.41 -22.56
CA THR A 132 14.81 30.56 -21.62
C THR A 132 14.59 30.13 -20.16
N SER A 133 15.38 29.20 -19.65
CA SER A 133 15.35 28.83 -18.21
C SER A 133 16.29 29.67 -17.35
N TYR A 134 17.18 30.43 -17.99
CA TYR A 134 18.13 31.35 -17.37
C TYR A 134 17.77 32.81 -17.70
N ILE A 135 18.53 33.75 -17.14
CA ILE A 135 18.41 35.16 -17.54
C ILE A 135 18.65 35.30 -19.05
N ASP A 136 17.98 36.29 -19.65
CA ASP A 136 18.13 36.60 -21.07
C ASP A 136 19.61 36.73 -21.46
N ASP A 137 19.92 36.37 -22.71
CA ASP A 137 21.26 36.36 -23.31
C ASP A 137 22.28 35.39 -22.66
N PHE A 138 21.92 34.64 -21.62
CA PHE A 138 22.87 33.72 -20.96
C PHE A 138 23.18 32.47 -21.79
N LEU A 139 22.22 31.99 -22.58
CA LEU A 139 22.32 30.77 -23.39
C LEU A 139 22.19 31.03 -24.90
N GLU A 140 22.48 32.26 -25.34
CA GLU A 140 22.52 32.67 -26.75
C GLU A 140 23.94 32.65 -27.35
#